data_AF-A0A536Z639-F1
#
_entry.id   AF-A0A536Z639-F1
#
_cell.length_a   1.000
_cell.length_b   1.000
_cell.length_c   1.000
_cell.angle_alpha   90.00
_cell.angle_beta   90.00
_cell.angle_gamma   90.00
#
_symmetry.space_group_name_H-M   'P 1'
#
loop_
_entity.id
_entity.type
_entity.pdbx_description
1 polymer ?
#
loop_
_entity_poly.entity_id
_entity_poly.type
_entity_poly.pdbx_seq_one_letter_code
_entity_poly.pdbx_strand_id
1 'polypeptide(L)'
;GETLASRIAGSQLNAIGSPELITTSFAEYEALSLRLATEPGLLDGYRERLRANRHTSPLFDMARYARDFEDAMLRIWAAHQTESSAAVSDEAE
;
A
#
# COMPACT_ATOMS: atom_id res chain seq x y z
N GLY A 1 10.37 -8.88 1.14
CA GLY A 1 11.83 -8.86 0.98
C GLY A 1 12.34 -7.44 0.91
N GLU A 2 13.54 -7.23 0.38
CA GLU A 2 14.20 -5.92 0.38
C GLU A 2 13.92 -5.10 -0.89
N THR A 3 13.35 -5.72 -1.94
CA THR A 3 12.99 -5.02 -3.18
C THR A 3 11.55 -4.53 -3.14
N LEU A 4 11.26 -3.46 -3.90
CA LEU A 4 9.90 -2.96 -4.10
C LEU A 4 8.94 -4.06 -4.53
N ALA A 5 9.30 -4.83 -5.58
CA ALA A 5 8.48 -5.92 -6.10
C ALA A 5 8.13 -6.95 -5.01
N SER A 6 9.07 -7.25 -4.11
CA SER A 6 8.85 -8.20 -3.01
C SER A 6 8.00 -7.65 -1.85
N ARG A 7 7.66 -6.36 -1.86
CA ARG A 7 6.89 -5.68 -0.79
C ARG A 7 5.48 -5.29 -1.20
N ILE A 8 5.13 -5.42 -2.49
CA ILE A 8 3.80 -5.06 -3.02
C ILE A 8 2.69 -5.80 -2.25
N ALA A 9 2.77 -7.12 -2.16
CA ALA A 9 1.76 -7.91 -1.45
C ALA A 9 1.67 -7.53 0.04
N GLY A 10 2.81 -7.28 0.70
CA GLY A 10 2.82 -6.81 2.09
C GLY A 10 2.19 -5.42 2.26
N SER A 11 2.42 -4.51 1.32
CA SER A 11 1.76 -3.19 1.31
C SER A 11 0.24 -3.31 1.15
N GLN A 12 -0.23 -4.19 0.27
CA GLN A 12 -1.66 -4.47 0.09
C GLN A 12 -2.29 -5.07 1.35
N LEU A 13 -1.62 -6.02 1.99
CA LEU A 13 -2.06 -6.61 3.26
C LEU A 13 -2.17 -5.57 4.37
N ASN A 14 -1.24 -4.62 4.45
CA ASN A 14 -1.36 -3.49 5.36
C ASN A 14 -2.56 -2.60 5.02
N ALA A 15 -2.72 -2.22 3.74
CA ALA A 15 -3.79 -1.34 3.29
C ALA A 15 -5.19 -1.92 3.55
N ILE A 16 -5.36 -3.24 3.44
CA ILE A 16 -6.63 -3.95 3.73
C ILE A 16 -6.79 -4.37 5.19
N GLY A 17 -5.87 -3.98 6.08
CA GLY A 17 -5.96 -4.27 7.52
C GLY A 17 -5.74 -5.75 7.86
N SER A 18 -4.83 -6.41 7.16
CA SER A 18 -4.40 -7.79 7.45
C SER A 18 -2.87 -7.94 7.59
N PRO A 19 -2.20 -7.11 8.42
CA PRO A 19 -0.74 -7.14 8.56
C PRO A 19 -0.20 -8.44 9.18
N GLU A 20 -1.00 -9.18 9.93
CA GLU A 20 -0.61 -10.45 10.54
C GLU A 20 -0.44 -11.60 9.54
N LEU A 21 -0.88 -11.41 8.29
CA LEU A 21 -0.61 -12.35 7.18
C LEU A 21 0.76 -12.12 6.55
N ILE A 22 1.53 -11.13 7.01
CA ILE A 22 2.87 -10.83 6.53
C ILE A 22 3.88 -11.59 7.38
N THR A 23 4.63 -12.50 6.76
CA THR A 23 5.68 -13.28 7.42
C THR A 23 7.07 -12.74 7.07
N THR A 24 8.06 -13.04 7.91
CA THR A 24 9.43 -12.52 7.79
C THR A 24 10.47 -13.60 7.47
N SER A 25 10.06 -14.88 7.51
CA SER A 25 10.88 -16.01 7.10
C SER A 25 10.06 -17.04 6.32
N PHE A 26 10.75 -17.94 5.61
CA PHE A 26 10.09 -19.05 4.92
C PHE A 26 9.43 -20.03 5.89
N ALA A 27 10.05 -20.28 7.04
CA ALA A 27 9.48 -21.15 8.08
C ALA A 27 8.18 -20.57 8.67
N GLU A 28 8.13 -19.25 8.92
CA GLU A 28 6.89 -18.58 9.34
C GLU A 28 5.81 -18.64 8.26
N TYR A 29 6.19 -18.42 7.00
CA TYR A 29 5.28 -18.51 5.87
C TYR A 29 4.66 -19.91 5.75
N GLU A 30 5.48 -20.96 5.86
CA GLU A 30 5.03 -22.35 5.81
C GLU A 30 4.10 -22.68 7.00
N ALA A 31 4.50 -22.31 8.22
CA ALA A 31 3.68 -22.55 9.41
C ALA A 31 2.32 -21.85 9.34
N LEU A 32 2.29 -20.58 8.90
CA LEU A 32 1.04 -19.84 8.72
C LEU A 32 0.18 -20.45 7.61
N SER A 33 0.78 -20.81 6.48
CA SER A 33 0.07 -21.44 5.36
C SER A 33 -0.56 -22.77 5.78
N LEU A 34 0.18 -23.59 6.54
CA LEU A 34 -0.32 -24.86 7.05
C LEU A 34 -1.50 -24.64 8.02
N ARG A 35 -1.36 -23.71 8.97
CA ARG A 35 -2.46 -23.37 9.91
C ARG A 35 -3.71 -22.92 9.18
N LEU A 36 -3.59 -22.04 8.19
CA LEU A 36 -4.72 -21.59 7.38
C LEU A 36 -5.36 -22.74 6.60
N ALA A 37 -4.57 -23.72 6.14
CA ALA A 37 -5.07 -24.89 5.42
C ALA A 37 -5.77 -25.92 6.32
N THR A 38 -5.34 -26.05 7.59
CA THR A 38 -5.83 -27.08 8.51
C THR A 38 -6.84 -26.59 9.55
N GLU A 39 -7.00 -25.27 9.71
CA GLU A 39 -7.97 -24.64 10.63
C GLU A 39 -9.03 -23.86 9.83
N PRO A 40 -10.12 -24.50 9.32
CA PRO A 40 -11.10 -23.85 8.47
C PRO A 40 -11.75 -22.60 9.09
N GLY A 41 -12.02 -22.62 10.39
CA GLY A 41 -12.61 -21.48 11.10
C GLY A 41 -11.70 -20.24 11.10
N LEU A 42 -10.37 -20.44 11.17
CA LEU A 42 -9.41 -19.35 11.07
C LEU A 42 -9.41 -18.75 9.66
N LEU A 43 -9.38 -19.60 8.64
CA LEU A 43 -9.41 -19.18 7.24
C LEU A 43 -10.72 -18.44 6.89
N ASP A 44 -11.85 -18.94 7.37
CA ASP A 44 -13.15 -18.30 7.14
C ASP A 44 -13.25 -16.96 7.86
N GLY A 45 -12.66 -16.82 9.06
CA GLY A 45 -12.53 -15.54 9.74
C GLY A 45 -11.75 -14.50 8.92
N TYR A 46 -10.62 -14.90 8.33
CA TYR A 46 -9.87 -14.02 7.43
C TYR A 46 -10.65 -13.66 6.16
N ARG A 47 -11.32 -14.64 5.54
CA ARG A 47 -12.14 -14.39 4.35
C ARG A 47 -13.25 -13.40 4.64
N GLU A 48 -13.92 -13.53 5.78
CA GLU A 48 -14.99 -12.63 6.17
C GLU A 48 -14.47 -11.21 6.39
N ARG A 49 -13.35 -11.08 7.10
CA ARG A 49 -12.71 -9.78 7.28
C ARG A 49 -12.30 -9.14 5.95
N LEU A 50 -11.72 -9.91 5.02
CA LEU A 50 -11.35 -9.41 3.70
C LEU A 50 -12.57 -8.94 2.89
N ARG A 51 -13.69 -9.67 2.96
CA ARG A 51 -14.95 -9.26 2.32
C ARG A 51 -15.48 -7.95 2.90
N ALA A 52 -15.51 -7.82 4.23
CA ALA A 52 -15.93 -6.60 4.90
C ALA A 52 -15.02 -5.43 4.55
N ASN A 53 -13.69 -5.62 4.67
CA ASN A 53 -12.70 -4.57 4.44
C ASN A 53 -12.60 -4.17 2.97
N ARG A 54 -12.98 -5.02 2.01
CA ARG A 54 -12.99 -4.67 0.58
C ARG A 54 -13.81 -3.41 0.30
N HIS A 55 -14.88 -3.19 1.06
CA HIS A 55 -15.80 -2.06 0.86
C HIS A 55 -15.44 -0.82 1.68
N THR A 56 -14.57 -0.94 2.68
CA THR A 56 -14.23 0.14 3.62
C THR A 56 -12.77 0.55 3.58
N SER A 57 -11.88 -0.31 3.09
CA SER A 57 -10.46 -0.02 2.92
C SER A 57 -10.23 0.88 1.70
N PRO A 58 -9.30 1.85 1.80
CA PRO A 58 -8.86 2.64 0.65
C PRO A 58 -8.28 1.82 -0.50
N LEU A 59 -7.87 0.56 -0.26
CA LEU A 59 -7.17 -0.27 -1.26
C LEU A 59 -7.97 -0.44 -2.57
N PHE A 60 -9.31 -0.40 -2.50
CA PHE A 60 -10.18 -0.52 -3.67
C PHE A 60 -11.00 0.74 -3.98
N ASP A 61 -10.79 1.83 -3.25
CA ASP A 61 -11.42 3.12 -3.53
C ASP A 61 -10.64 3.84 -4.63
N MET A 62 -10.92 3.47 -5.89
CA MET A 62 -10.22 4.03 -7.04
C MET A 62 -10.52 5.51 -7.26
N ALA A 63 -11.70 6.00 -6.82
CA ALA A 63 -12.04 7.41 -6.93
C ALA A 63 -11.19 8.24 -5.97
N ARG A 64 -10.99 7.77 -4.73
CA ARG A 64 -10.05 8.38 -3.79
C ARG A 64 -8.62 8.27 -4.30
N TYR A 65 -8.20 7.11 -4.80
CA TYR A 65 -6.86 6.93 -5.35
C TYR A 65 -6.56 7.96 -6.46
N ALA A 66 -7.49 8.17 -7.39
CA ALA A 66 -7.33 9.15 -8.46
C ALA A 66 -7.14 10.57 -7.91
N ARG A 67 -7.98 11.00 -6.97
CA ARG A 67 -7.85 12.32 -6.32
C ARG A 67 -6.51 12.48 -5.59
N ASP A 68 -6.15 11.48 -4.78
CA ASP A 68 -4.90 11.50 -4.01
C ASP A 68 -3.67 11.55 -4.95
N PHE A 69 -3.74 10.89 -6.11
CA PHE A 69 -2.72 10.91 -7.14
C PHE A 69 -2.65 12.28 -7.85
N GLU A 70 -3.78 12.85 -8.25
CA GLU A 70 -3.86 14.19 -8.85
C GLU A 70 -3.27 15.25 -7.91
N ASP A 71 -3.64 15.21 -6.63
CA ASP A 71 -3.10 16.11 -5.60
C ASP A 71 -1.59 15.96 -5.42
N ALA A 72 -1.05 14.73 -5.54
CA ALA A 72 0.38 14.50 -5.50
C ALA A 72 1.09 15.11 -6.72
N MET A 73 0.52 14.93 -7.92
CA MET A 73 1.06 15.49 -9.16
C MET A 73 1.07 17.02 -9.15
N LEU A 74 -0.02 17.65 -8.67
CA LEU A 74 -0.11 19.11 -8.55
C LEU A 74 0.91 19.67 -7.55
N ARG A 75 1.16 18.97 -6.44
CA ARG A 75 2.20 19.36 -5.46
C ARG A 75 3.60 19.29 -6.06
N ILE A 76 3.91 18.22 -6.79
CA ILE A 76 5.19 18.07 -7.49
C ILE A 76 5.38 19.21 -8.50
N TRP A 77 4.33 19.54 -9.27
CA TRP A 77 4.37 20.62 -10.24
C TRP A 77 4.60 22.00 -9.59
N ALA A 78 3.87 22.31 -8.52
CA ALA A 78 4.02 23.59 -7.81
C ALA A 78 5.43 23.77 -7.24
N ALA A 79 6.02 22.70 -6.69
CA ALA A 79 7.39 22.70 -6.21
C ALA A 79 8.39 23.01 -7.34
N HIS A 80 8.23 22.36 -8.50
CA HIS A 80 9.09 22.58 -9.66
C HIS A 80 9.03 24.03 -10.20
N GLN A 81 7.85 24.65 -10.22
CA GLN A 81 7.69 26.05 -10.66
C GLN A 81 8.36 27.03 -9.70
N THR A 82 8.34 26.74 -8.40
CA THR A 82 9.00 27.57 -7.38
C THR A 82 10.51 27.52 -7.54
N GLU A 83 11.07 26.33 -7.82
CA GLU A 83 12.50 26.12 -8.04
C GLU A 83 12.99 26.75 -9.35
N SER A 84 12.24 26.61 -10.45
CA SER A 84 12.57 27.28 -11.72
C SER A 84 12.51 28.81 -11.63
N SER A 85 11.55 29.37 -10.87
CA SER A 85 11.45 30.82 -10.70
C SER A 85 12.59 31.39 -9.84
N ALA A 86 13.11 30.63 -8.88
CA ALA A 86 14.24 31.04 -8.04
C ALA A 86 15.57 31.04 -8.80
N ALA A 87 15.79 30.06 -9.68
CA ALA A 87 17.00 29.97 -10.51
C ALA A 87 17.12 31.10 -11.54
N VAL A 88 15.99 31.55 -12.11
CA VAL A 88 15.98 32.67 -13.09
C VAL A 88 16.29 34.03 -12.42
N SER A 89 15.95 34.20 -11.14
CA SER A 89 16.32 35.40 -10.37
C SER A 89 17.79 35.43 -9.96
N ASP A 90 18.46 34.28 -9.83
CA ASP A 90 19.88 34.17 -9.45
C ASP A 90 20.83 34.35 -10.65
N GLU A 91 20.37 34.11 -11.89
CA GLU A 91 21.12 34.39 -13.13
C GLU A 91 20.99 35.84 -13.62
N ALA A 92 20.09 36.63 -13.04
CA ALA A 92 19.81 38.01 -13.43
C ALA A 92 20.56 39.07 -12.59
N GLU A 93 21.38 38.65 -11.62
CA GLU A 93 22.24 39.48 -10.77
C GLU A 93 23.74 39.26 -11.08
#